data_AF-A0A815XPV4-F1
#
_entry.id   AF-A0A815XPV4-F1
#
_cell.length_a   1.000
_cell.length_b   1.000
_cell.length_c   1.000
_cell.angle_alpha   90.00
_cell.angle_beta   90.00
_cell.angle_gamma   90.00
#
_symmetry.space_group_name_H-M   'P 1'
#
loop_
_entity.id
_entity.type
_entity.pdbx_description
1 polymer ?
#
loop_
_entity_poly.entity_id
_entity_poly.type
_entity_poly.pdbx_seq_one_letter_code
_entity_poly.pdbx_strand_id
1 'polypeptide(L)'
;MSNTTTNTTLNDETQSIILFNLLIKTFAQCLDGFSWIMGNIGAICTCIVFSQPTFRKNPCAIYFIASSLSQILVFNFAVFIRMIQYGYAVPVNSVPSWF
;
A
#
# COMPACT_ATOMS: atom_id res chain seq x y z
N MET A 1 -36.72 32.09 -13.21
CA MET A 1 -36.02 31.95 -11.91
C MET A 1 -36.04 30.49 -11.47
N SER A 2 -35.42 29.60 -12.26
CA SER A 2 -35.50 28.13 -12.09
C SER A 2 -34.18 27.39 -12.34
N ASN A 3 -33.08 28.11 -12.64
CA ASN A 3 -31.78 27.50 -12.98
C ASN A 3 -30.77 27.58 -11.82
N THR A 4 -31.07 28.36 -10.77
CA THR A 4 -30.12 28.58 -9.67
C THR A 4 -30.14 27.41 -8.67
N THR A 5 -31.29 26.79 -8.46
CA THR A 5 -31.47 25.67 -7.52
C THR A 5 -30.91 24.34 -8.03
N THR A 6 -30.94 24.09 -9.34
CA THR A 6 -30.34 22.88 -9.95
C THR A 6 -28.82 22.94 -10.02
N ASN A 7 -28.24 24.13 -10.19
CA ASN A 7 -26.78 24.31 -10.19
C ASN A 7 -26.17 24.17 -8.79
N THR A 8 -26.88 24.58 -7.73
CA THR A 8 -26.41 24.39 -6.34
C THR A 8 -26.41 22.93 -5.92
N THR A 9 -27.46 22.16 -6.26
CA THR A 9 -27.53 20.73 -5.91
C THR A 9 -26.50 19.89 -6.66
N LEU A 10 -26.26 20.17 -7.94
CA LEU A 10 -25.18 19.53 -8.72
C LEU A 10 -23.79 19.82 -8.15
N ASN A 11 -23.58 21.04 -7.65
CA ASN A 11 -22.31 21.43 -7.06
C ASN A 11 -22.07 20.71 -5.72
N ASP A 12 -23.11 20.52 -4.91
CA ASP A 12 -23.05 19.80 -3.63
C ASP A 12 -22.81 18.28 -3.82
N GLU A 13 -23.43 17.67 -4.83
CA GLU A 13 -23.19 16.27 -5.21
C GLU A 13 -21.75 16.07 -5.73
N THR A 14 -21.27 16.98 -6.58
CA THR A 14 -19.90 16.95 -7.11
C THR A 14 -18.87 17.15 -6.00
N GLN A 15 -19.11 18.08 -5.07
CA GLN A 15 -18.25 18.31 -3.91
C GLN A 15 -18.17 17.06 -3.02
N SER A 16 -19.30 16.38 -2.82
CA SER A 16 -19.34 15.13 -2.03
C SER A 16 -18.54 14.01 -2.67
N ILE A 17 -18.61 13.86 -3.99
CA ILE A 17 -17.82 12.87 -4.74
C ILE A 17 -16.31 13.16 -4.63
N ILE A 18 -15.92 14.43 -4.73
CA ILE A 18 -14.51 14.85 -4.60
C ILE A 18 -13.99 14.54 -3.19
N LEU A 19 -14.75 14.90 -2.15
CA LEU A 19 -14.38 14.63 -0.76
C LEU A 19 -14.29 13.12 -0.47
N PHE A 20 -15.20 12.33 -1.02
CA PHE A 20 -15.18 10.87 -0.87
C PHE A 20 -13.95 10.24 -1.55
N ASN A 21 -13.59 10.70 -2.74
CA ASN A 21 -12.39 10.24 -3.43
C ASN A 21 -11.11 10.64 -2.68
N LEU A 22 -11.07 11.86 -2.11
CA LEU A 22 -9.99 12.32 -1.25
C LEU A 22 -9.85 11.42 -0.01
N LEU A 23 -10.97 11.09 0.65
CA LEU A 23 -11.01 10.22 1.82
C LEU A 23 -10.46 8.82 1.49
N ILE A 24 -10.90 8.21 0.38
CA ILE A 24 -10.41 6.90 -0.08
C ILE A 24 -8.90 6.96 -0.32
N LYS A 25 -8.42 7.99 -1.01
CA LYS A 25 -7.00 8.16 -1.31
C LYS A 25 -6.17 8.26 -0.02
N THR A 26 -6.62 9.07 0.94
CA THR A 26 -5.95 9.22 2.23
C THR A 26 -5.96 7.91 3.03
N PHE A 27 -7.08 7.17 3.02
CA PHE A 27 -7.18 5.90 3.71
C PHE A 27 -6.29 4.82 3.08
N ALA A 28 -6.26 4.73 1.74
CA ALA A 28 -5.38 3.83 1.00
C ALA A 28 -3.89 4.12 1.28
N GLN A 29 -3.50 5.40 1.30
CA GLN A 29 -2.13 5.81 1.67
C GLN A 29 -1.76 5.40 3.10
N CYS A 30 -2.70 5.53 4.04
CA CYS A 30 -2.48 5.11 5.42
C CYS A 30 -2.31 3.58 5.53
N LEU A 31 -3.18 2.81 4.85
CA LEU A 31 -3.09 1.35 4.81
C LEU A 31 -1.82 0.85 4.13
N ASP A 32 -1.38 1.50 3.05
CA ASP A 32 -0.12 1.18 2.38
C ASP A 32 1.08 1.36 3.32
N GLY A 33 1.13 2.47 4.06
CA GLY A 33 2.15 2.72 5.07
C GLY A 33 2.11 1.70 6.22
N PHE A 34 0.91 1.36 6.70
CA PHE A 34 0.73 0.33 7.73
C PHE A 34 1.19 -1.04 7.25
N SER A 35 0.83 -1.44 6.04
CA SER A 35 1.24 -2.71 5.45
C SER A 35 2.76 -2.79 5.28
N TRP A 36 3.43 -1.67 4.97
CA TRP A 36 4.89 -1.64 4.88
C TRP A 36 5.57 -1.85 6.23
N ILE A 37 5.08 -1.19 7.30
CA ILE A 37 5.61 -1.36 8.65
C ILE A 37 5.42 -2.82 9.09
N MET A 38 4.20 -3.35 8.95
CA MET A 38 3.88 -4.72 9.37
C MET A 38 4.66 -5.77 8.57
N GLY A 39 4.81 -5.58 7.25
CA GLY A 39 5.57 -6.47 6.38
C GLY A 39 7.06 -6.53 6.73
N ASN A 40 7.69 -5.38 7.01
CA ASN A 40 9.10 -5.37 7.43
C ASN A 40 9.30 -6.01 8.81
N ILE A 41 8.41 -5.72 9.78
CA ILE A 41 8.48 -6.34 11.11
C ILE A 41 8.37 -7.87 10.99
N GLY A 42 7.38 -8.36 10.23
CA GLY A 42 7.18 -9.79 10.02
C GLY A 42 8.41 -10.46 9.41
N ALA A 43 8.99 -9.86 8.37
CA ALA A 43 10.17 -10.41 7.69
C ALA A 43 11.44 -10.36 8.56
N ILE A 44 11.60 -9.35 9.42
CA ILE A 44 12.69 -9.30 10.40
C ILE A 44 12.52 -10.40 11.45
N CYS A 45 11.30 -10.60 11.96
CA CYS A 45 11.01 -11.65 12.93
C CYS A 45 11.30 -13.05 12.38
N THR A 46 10.90 -13.36 11.13
CA THR A 46 11.24 -14.65 10.50
C THR A 46 12.74 -14.82 10.35
N CYS A 47 13.46 -13.79 9.91
CA CYS A 47 14.92 -13.83 9.84
C CYS A 47 15.57 -14.12 11.20
N ILE A 48 15.09 -13.52 12.29
CA ILE A 48 15.61 -13.74 13.65
C ILE A 48 15.34 -15.18 14.10
N VAL A 49 14.12 -15.69 13.94
CA VAL A 49 13.73 -17.04 14.36
C VAL A 49 14.54 -18.10 13.61
N PHE A 50 14.62 -18.01 12.29
CA PHE A 50 15.34 -18.99 11.47
C PHE A 50 16.86 -18.85 11.55
N SER A 51 17.38 -17.72 12.04
CA SER A 51 18.82 -17.55 12.30
C SER A 51 19.32 -18.37 13.48
N GLN A 52 18.43 -18.88 14.35
CA GLN A 52 18.82 -19.67 15.52
C GLN A 52 19.49 -20.99 15.13
N PRO A 53 20.53 -21.43 15.87
CA PRO A 53 21.33 -22.62 15.54
C PRO A 53 20.53 -23.93 15.53
N THR A 54 19.40 -23.97 16.24
CA THR A 54 18.47 -25.10 16.27
C THR A 54 17.84 -25.39 14.90
N PHE A 55 17.55 -24.35 14.11
CA PHE A 55 16.86 -24.47 12.82
C PHE A 55 17.81 -24.52 11.61
N ARG A 56 19.07 -24.09 11.76
CA ARG A 56 20.08 -24.07 10.69
C ARG A 56 20.47 -25.45 10.13
N LYS A 57 20.13 -26.53 10.82
CA LYS A 57 20.37 -27.91 10.35
C LYS A 57 19.42 -28.32 9.21
N ASN A 58 18.29 -27.62 9.05
CA ASN A 58 17.32 -27.92 8.02
C ASN A 58 17.54 -27.02 6.79
N PRO A 59 17.81 -27.57 5.59
CA PRO A 59 17.97 -26.76 4.37
C PRO A 59 16.74 -25.88 4.06
N CYS A 60 15.55 -26.29 4.51
CA CYS A 60 14.32 -25.50 4.35
C CYS A 60 14.40 -24.13 5.05
N ALA A 61 15.09 -24.03 6.19
CA ALA A 61 15.23 -22.77 6.93
C ALA A 61 16.00 -21.70 6.14
N ILE A 62 16.96 -22.12 5.29
CA ILE A 62 17.74 -21.22 4.44
C ILE A 62 16.84 -20.61 3.36
N TYR A 63 15.94 -21.39 2.77
CA TYR A 63 14.96 -20.88 1.79
C TYR A 63 13.98 -19.89 2.42
N PHE A 64 13.53 -20.14 3.66
CA PHE A 64 12.68 -19.20 4.38
C PHE A 64 13.37 -17.86 4.68
N ILE A 65 14.65 -17.89 5.04
CA ILE A 65 15.46 -16.67 5.22
C ILE A 65 15.64 -15.94 3.89
N ALA A 66 16.04 -16.65 2.83
CA ALA A 66 16.23 -16.06 1.51
C ALA A 66 14.92 -15.43 0.97
N SER A 67 13.79 -16.11 1.15
CA SER A 67 12.47 -15.59 0.80
C SER A 67 12.10 -14.35 1.62
N SER A 68 12.39 -14.36 2.93
CA SER A 68 12.10 -13.21 3.81
C SER A 68 12.95 -11.99 3.41
N LEU A 69 14.22 -12.18 3.07
CA LEU A 69 15.11 -11.12 2.57
C LEU A 69 14.62 -10.56 1.22
N SER A 70 14.18 -11.42 0.31
CA SER A 70 13.59 -11.00 -0.96
C SER A 70 12.34 -10.15 -0.74
N GLN A 71 11.46 -10.55 0.18
CA GLN A 71 10.26 -9.80 0.53
C GLN A 71 10.59 -8.42 1.11
N ILE A 72 11.62 -8.28 1.97
CA ILE A 72 12.07 -6.97 2.49
C ILE A 72 12.47 -6.05 1.34
N LEU A 73 13.25 -6.55 0.38
CA LEU A 73 13.69 -5.75 -0.77
C LEU A 73 12.50 -5.33 -1.64
N VAL A 74 11.58 -6.26 -1.94
CA VAL A 74 10.39 -5.98 -2.74
C VAL A 74 9.47 -4.98 -2.06
N PHE A 75 9.22 -5.11 -0.76
CA PHE A 75 8.37 -4.17 -0.01
C PHE A 75 8.98 -2.77 0.03
N ASN A 76 10.29 -2.64 0.26
CA ASN A 76 10.96 -1.34 0.25
C ASN A 76 10.96 -0.71 -1.15
N PHE A 77 11.17 -1.51 -2.19
CA PHE A 77 11.12 -1.02 -3.57
C PHE A 77 9.71 -0.61 -4.01
N ALA A 78 8.69 -1.38 -3.65
CA ALA A 78 7.29 -1.07 -3.96
C ALA A 78 6.84 0.23 -3.28
N VAL A 79 7.25 0.47 -2.03
CA VAL A 79 6.95 1.73 -1.33
C VAL A 79 7.68 2.91 -1.96
N PHE A 80 8.94 2.74 -2.38
CA PHE A 80 9.67 3.77 -3.10
C PHE A 80 8.95 4.20 -4.39
N ILE A 81 8.48 3.22 -5.18
CA ILE A 81 7.69 3.49 -6.40
C ILE A 81 6.39 4.21 -6.05
N ARG A 82 5.65 3.76 -5.03
CA ARG A 82 4.40 4.41 -4.61
C ARG A 82 4.61 5.83 -4.10
N MET A 83 5.71 6.11 -3.40
CA MET A 83 6.07 7.45 -2.95
C MET A 83 6.30 8.40 -4.14
N ILE A 84 6.99 7.91 -5.18
CA ILE A 84 7.17 8.66 -6.44
C ILE A 84 5.82 8.87 -7.14
N GLN A 85 4.97 7.85 -7.23
CA GLN A 85 3.63 7.97 -7.84
C GLN A 85 2.76 9.02 -7.13
N TYR A 86 2.80 9.06 -5.80
CA TYR A 86 2.09 10.09 -5.02
C TYR A 86 2.69 11.49 -5.26
N GLY A 87 4.02 11.62 -5.36
CA GLY A 87 4.70 12.90 -5.63
C GLY A 87 4.41 13.48 -7.01
N TYR A 88 4.30 12.64 -8.03
CA TYR A 88 3.97 13.05 -9.41
C TYR A 88 2.45 13.10 -9.70
N ALA A 89 1.61 12.93 -8.67
CA ALA A 89 0.15 12.87 -8.80
C ALA A 89 -0.35 11.91 -9.89
N VAL A 90 0.42 10.85 -10.18
CA VAL A 90 0.04 9.85 -11.17
C VAL A 90 -1.17 9.09 -10.62
N PRO A 91 -2.30 9.05 -11.35
CA PRO A 91 -3.48 8.36 -10.87
C PRO A 91 -3.18 6.87 -10.67
N VAL A 92 -3.39 6.40 -9.45
CA VAL A 92 -3.27 4.98 -9.06
C VAL A 92 -4.32 4.08 -9.74
N ASN A 93 -5.33 4.69 -10.40
CA ASN A 93 -6.40 4.04 -11.15
C ASN A 93 -6.04 3.67 -12.60
N SER A 94 -4.78 3.78 -13.03
CA SER A 94 -4.36 3.32 -14.36
C SER A 94 -4.18 1.80 -14.47
N VAL A 95 -4.36 1.05 -13.37
CA VAL A 95 -4.55 -0.40 -13.47
C VAL A 95 -6.06 -0.64 -13.67
N PRO A 96 -6.51 -1.13 -14.84
CA PRO A 96 -7.87 -1.60 -14.98
C PRO A 96 -8.08 -2.66 -13.90
N SER A 97 -9.23 -2.62 -13.23
CA SER A 97 -9.73 -3.65 -12.33
C SER A 97 -9.33 -5.03 -12.85
N TRP A 98 -8.30 -5.62 -12.25
CA TRP A 98 -7.98 -7.03 -12.44
C TRP A 98 -8.25 -7.74 -11.13
N PHE A 99 -9.54 -7.79 -10.81
CA PHE A 99 -10.30 -8.93 -10.33
C PHE A 99 -11.75 -8.72 -10.76
#